data_AF-A0A6P1ZD74-F1
#
_entry.id   AF-A0A6P1ZD74-F1
#
_cell.length_a   1.000
_cell.length_b   1.000
_cell.length_c   1.000
_cell.angle_alpha   90.00
_cell.angle_beta   90.00
_cell.angle_gamma   90.00
#
_symmetry.space_group_name_H-M   'P 1'
#
loop_
_entity.id
_entity.type
_entity.pdbx_description
1 polymer ?
#
loop_
_entity_poly.entity_id
_entity_poly.type
_entity_poly.pdbx_seq_one_letter_code
_entity_poly.pdbx_strand_id
1 'polypeptide(L)'
;MVYPYHLPLAVAVTGHRDVAPEDEAQLHALVKNRLESLKNEYPSTPLLALSGLAEGADMVFAEAALELGMELVAVLPAPREVFARDFQKPTYPARTAEDLTQRFHNILARCSDRVVVGEGRHAQEPDRYTYVGAYLVRRCHVLFALWGGAEPDSEGGTGHVVKLAREGVPNRYRESPLRALDSPDPVTIHHLISPRKGAAVENAFTWKIMEPAEWAAGACRAMPANPLSALESFNKEACAFAARHPNAIEQSKGYLGLPEEELTRAERRIVHGYAIADAMAVDCRDKSNRTLLVIYGISLFMLLGFAVYSNVFPHTWLHAVYYVAFLLGCGLYVWDKWKRVHMRYVNYRGLAEGLRVQLFYRLAGVRNLAADLYLRKQRHEMAWIRQAMRALEAGPRRNEPQSAVVLTRWIKDQADFFKGARVRDAKKIRWFTWYARVGFWAGLFCGLLGLFVEIGNYAAHDSILLHWLFMLMGVFPAIAALIGSYVHRRGLEQHVREYDKMGAMFCQAAELVECDGLMHKNLCTHEEHMPERQKHTGFQLLVRELGREALADNAQWLMLHRELPPTLPSS
;
A
#
# COMPACT_ATOMS: atom_id res chain seq x y z
N MET A 1 -6.47 15.69 -18.49
CA MET A 1 -7.47 14.73 -17.97
C MET A 1 -6.85 14.01 -16.79
N VAL A 2 -7.48 14.07 -15.61
CA VAL A 2 -7.07 13.26 -14.46
C VAL A 2 -7.53 11.84 -14.73
N TYR A 3 -6.61 10.90 -14.93
CA TYR A 3 -7.02 9.49 -15.06
C TYR A 3 -7.57 9.01 -13.71
N PRO A 4 -8.63 8.17 -13.70
CA PRO A 4 -9.29 7.72 -12.48
C PRO A 4 -8.39 6.87 -11.56
N TYR A 5 -7.27 6.36 -12.07
CA TYR A 5 -6.41 5.37 -11.41
C TYR A 5 -5.17 5.94 -10.70
N HIS A 6 -5.15 7.24 -10.38
CA HIS A 6 -4.02 7.84 -9.69
C HIS A 6 -4.18 7.84 -8.17
N LEU A 7 -3.08 7.63 -7.47
CA LEU A 7 -2.98 7.82 -6.03
C LEU A 7 -2.61 9.27 -5.73
N PRO A 8 -3.42 10.04 -4.98
CA PRO A 8 -3.16 11.46 -4.81
C PRO A 8 -2.04 11.74 -3.79
N LEU A 9 -1.32 12.84 -4.00
CA LEU A 9 -0.49 13.45 -2.98
C LEU A 9 -1.34 14.43 -2.16
N ALA A 10 -1.75 13.99 -0.97
CA ALA A 10 -2.46 14.83 -0.01
C ALA A 10 -1.57 15.96 0.57
N VAL A 11 -2.03 17.20 0.42
CA VAL A 11 -1.43 18.42 0.96
C VAL A 11 -2.42 19.04 1.95
N ALA A 12 -2.03 19.15 3.22
CA ALA A 12 -2.84 19.80 4.25
C ALA A 12 -2.29 21.18 4.59
N VAL A 13 -3.13 22.04 5.17
CA VAL A 13 -2.73 23.34 5.70
C VAL A 13 -3.02 23.45 7.20
N THR A 14 -2.19 24.21 7.89
CA THR A 14 -2.47 24.79 9.20
C THR A 14 -1.86 26.19 9.22
N GLY A 15 -2.58 27.17 9.74
CA GLY A 15 -2.06 28.53 9.78
C GLY A 15 -2.81 29.47 10.70
N HIS A 16 -2.27 30.68 10.85
CA HIS A 16 -2.87 31.72 11.68
C HIS A 16 -4.26 32.14 11.17
N ARG A 17 -5.16 32.42 12.12
CA ARG A 17 -6.47 33.03 11.82
C ARG A 17 -6.36 34.53 11.63
N ASP A 18 -5.41 35.13 12.34
CA ASP A 18 -5.06 36.54 12.32
C ASP A 18 -4.03 36.87 11.23
N VAL A 19 -4.30 36.47 9.98
CA VAL A 19 -3.58 37.03 8.80
C VAL A 19 -4.07 38.44 8.50
N ALA A 20 -3.14 39.40 8.41
CA ALA A 20 -3.44 40.79 8.08
C ALA A 20 -4.06 40.93 6.67
N PRO A 21 -5.14 41.71 6.49
CA PRO A 21 -5.77 41.89 5.18
C PRO A 21 -4.82 42.34 4.06
N GLU A 22 -3.84 43.19 4.38
CA GLU A 22 -2.82 43.68 3.47
C GLU A 22 -1.85 42.58 2.99
N ASP A 23 -1.59 41.58 3.83
CA ASP A 23 -0.67 40.48 3.53
C ASP A 23 -1.36 39.33 2.80
N GLU A 24 -2.70 39.32 2.77
CA GLU A 24 -3.49 38.18 2.30
C GLU A 24 -3.25 37.88 0.81
N ALA A 25 -3.15 38.92 -0.02
CA ALA A 25 -2.87 38.78 -1.44
C ALA A 25 -1.46 38.21 -1.70
N GLN A 26 -0.47 38.66 -0.93
CA GLN A 26 0.89 38.13 -1.01
C GLN A 26 0.94 36.67 -0.52
N LEU A 27 0.27 36.37 0.59
CA LEU A 27 0.17 35.01 1.13
C LEU A 27 -0.47 34.06 0.11
N HIS A 28 -1.56 34.49 -0.51
CA HIS A 28 -2.25 33.73 -1.56
C HIS A 28 -1.31 33.43 -2.74
N ALA A 29 -0.60 34.44 -3.25
CA ALA A 29 0.35 34.26 -4.35
C ALA A 29 1.48 33.27 -4.00
N LEU A 30 2.04 33.37 -2.79
CA LEU A 30 3.11 32.47 -2.34
C LEU A 30 2.65 31.03 -2.17
N VAL A 31 1.46 30.82 -1.61
CA VAL A 31 0.85 29.50 -1.46
C VAL A 31 0.56 28.89 -2.82
N LYS A 32 -0.05 29.66 -3.73
CA LYS A 32 -0.34 29.23 -5.11
C LYS A 32 0.93 28.82 -5.85
N ASN A 33 1.97 29.66 -5.82
CA ASN A 33 3.25 29.36 -6.47
C ASN A 33 3.90 28.08 -5.91
N ARG A 34 3.79 27.81 -4.60
CA ARG A 34 4.33 26.58 -4.00
C ARG A 34 3.51 25.34 -4.38
N LEU A 35 2.18 25.46 -4.46
CA LEU A 35 1.32 24.38 -4.96
C LEU A 35 1.59 24.08 -6.45
N GLU A 36 1.80 25.10 -7.28
CA GLU A 36 2.24 24.94 -8.67
C GLU A 36 3.61 24.25 -8.77
N SER A 37 4.56 24.64 -7.92
CA SER A 37 5.87 23.99 -7.85
C SER A 37 5.73 22.51 -7.52
N LEU A 38 4.90 22.14 -6.53
CA LEU A 38 4.61 20.74 -6.20
C LEU A 38 3.99 19.98 -7.37
N LYS A 39 3.08 20.60 -8.13
CA LYS A 39 2.48 19.99 -9.33
C LYS A 39 3.52 19.74 -10.43
N ASN A 40 4.52 20.61 -10.53
CA ASN A 40 5.65 20.44 -11.47
C ASN A 40 6.67 19.39 -10.98
N GLU A 41 6.89 19.30 -9.66
CA GLU A 41 7.74 18.27 -9.03
C GLU A 41 7.14 16.86 -9.21
N TYR A 42 5.80 16.74 -9.17
CA TYR A 42 5.07 15.47 -9.25
C TYR A 42 4.00 15.46 -10.37
N PRO A 43 4.41 15.50 -11.65
CA PRO A 43 3.50 15.72 -12.79
C PRO A 43 2.52 14.56 -13.04
N SER A 44 2.86 13.33 -12.63
CA SER A 44 1.96 12.17 -12.77
C SER A 44 1.06 11.99 -11.54
N THR A 45 1.24 12.78 -10.49
CA THR A 45 0.54 12.61 -9.21
C THR A 45 -0.42 13.77 -8.96
N PRO A 46 -1.74 13.53 -8.93
CA PRO A 46 -2.70 14.58 -8.63
C PRO A 46 -2.55 15.03 -7.17
N LEU A 47 -2.70 16.33 -6.93
CA LEU A 47 -2.68 16.89 -5.59
C LEU A 47 -4.10 16.90 -5.00
N LEU A 48 -4.22 16.46 -3.74
CA LEU A 48 -5.46 16.51 -2.96
C LEU A 48 -5.31 17.49 -1.80
N ALA A 49 -6.08 18.57 -1.80
CA ALA A 49 -6.04 19.57 -0.73
C ALA A 49 -6.90 19.14 0.46
N LEU A 50 -6.37 19.29 1.68
CA LEU A 50 -7.10 19.10 2.93
C LEU A 50 -7.03 20.40 3.74
N SER A 51 -8.16 20.98 4.14
CA SER A 51 -8.19 22.23 4.93
C SER A 51 -9.25 22.19 6.01
N GLY A 52 -8.96 22.81 7.16
CA GLY A 52 -9.91 23.02 8.24
C GLY A 52 -10.94 24.12 7.94
N LEU A 53 -10.67 24.94 6.91
CA LEU A 53 -11.46 26.10 6.52
C LEU A 53 -11.68 27.12 7.65
N ALA A 54 -10.76 27.18 8.61
CA ALA A 54 -10.74 28.26 9.59
C ALA A 54 -10.50 29.61 8.90
N GLU A 55 -10.92 30.71 9.54
CA GLU A 55 -10.63 32.05 9.05
C GLU A 55 -9.11 32.22 8.81
N GLY A 56 -8.72 32.98 7.78
CA GLY A 56 -7.32 33.33 7.52
C GLY A 56 -6.61 32.31 6.62
N ALA A 57 -5.47 31.81 7.08
CA ALA A 57 -4.54 30.98 6.29
C ALA A 57 -5.20 29.75 5.64
N ASP A 58 -6.12 29.08 6.35
CA ASP A 58 -6.82 27.90 5.87
C ASP A 58 -7.73 28.19 4.67
N MET A 59 -8.40 29.35 4.64
CA MET A 59 -9.21 29.82 3.52
C MET A 59 -8.35 30.26 2.34
N VAL A 60 -7.26 30.99 2.59
CA VAL A 60 -6.30 31.43 1.56
C VAL A 60 -5.71 30.22 0.81
N PHE A 61 -5.31 29.18 1.55
CA PHE A 61 -4.85 27.93 0.95
C PHE A 61 -5.94 27.21 0.15
N ALA A 62 -7.15 27.15 0.68
CA ALA A 62 -8.27 26.50 0.01
C ALA A 62 -8.61 27.17 -1.33
N GLU A 63 -8.60 28.50 -1.38
CA GLU A 63 -8.82 29.26 -2.62
C GLU A 63 -7.71 29.01 -3.64
N ALA A 64 -6.43 29.13 -3.22
CA ALA A 64 -5.29 28.85 -4.08
C ALA A 64 -5.34 27.43 -4.67
N ALA A 65 -5.69 26.42 -3.85
CA ALA A 65 -5.85 25.05 -4.32
C ALA A 65 -6.99 24.89 -5.33
N LEU A 66 -8.14 25.53 -5.07
CA LEU A 66 -9.31 25.49 -5.97
C LEU A 66 -9.05 26.23 -7.30
N GLU A 67 -8.26 27.31 -7.30
CA GLU A 67 -7.82 27.99 -8.53
C GLU A 67 -6.94 27.11 -9.41
N LEU A 68 -6.13 26.23 -8.81
CA LEU A 68 -5.28 25.28 -9.52
C LEU A 68 -6.02 24.01 -9.97
N GLY A 69 -7.34 23.96 -9.74
CA GLY A 69 -8.20 22.82 -10.07
C GLY A 69 -7.95 21.59 -9.19
N MET A 70 -7.41 21.76 -7.99
CA MET A 70 -7.20 20.67 -7.05
C MET A 70 -8.54 20.22 -6.45
N GLU A 71 -8.67 18.93 -6.15
CA GLU A 71 -9.74 18.45 -5.29
C GLU A 71 -9.51 18.95 -3.86
N LEU A 72 -10.55 19.46 -3.20
CA LEU A 72 -10.47 19.99 -1.83
C LEU A 72 -11.43 19.25 -0.89
N VAL A 73 -10.88 18.60 0.14
CA VAL A 73 -11.67 18.00 1.22
C VAL A 73 -11.72 18.97 2.40
N ALA A 74 -12.91 19.42 2.76
CA ALA A 74 -13.13 20.22 3.97
C ALA A 74 -13.16 19.32 5.20
N VAL A 75 -12.31 19.60 6.19
CA VAL A 75 -12.23 18.87 7.46
C VAL A 75 -12.76 19.77 8.58
N LEU A 76 -14.05 19.66 8.87
CA LEU A 76 -14.74 20.56 9.78
C LEU A 76 -14.70 20.05 11.23
N PRO A 77 -14.51 20.94 12.22
CA PRO A 77 -14.57 20.56 13.62
C PRO A 77 -15.99 20.25 14.12
N ALA A 78 -17.03 20.68 13.39
CA ALA A 78 -18.44 20.50 13.74
C ALA A 78 -19.30 20.53 12.46
N PRO A 79 -20.61 20.18 12.52
CA PRO A 79 -21.54 20.40 11.41
C PRO A 79 -21.45 21.84 10.88
N ARG A 80 -21.71 22.02 9.57
CA ARG A 80 -21.51 23.33 8.91
C ARG A 80 -22.27 24.47 9.62
N GLU A 81 -23.46 24.19 10.13
CA GLU A 81 -24.33 25.16 10.79
C GLU A 81 -23.75 25.62 12.13
N VAL A 82 -23.04 24.72 12.82
CA VAL A 82 -22.37 25.00 14.09
C VAL A 82 -21.06 25.72 13.84
N PHE A 83 -20.26 25.25 12.89
CA PHE A 83 -18.96 25.84 12.57
C PHE A 83 -19.09 27.25 11.99
N ALA A 84 -20.13 27.54 11.20
CA ALA A 84 -20.38 28.86 10.64
C ALA A 84 -20.50 29.97 11.71
N ARG A 85 -20.88 29.61 12.95
CA ARG A 85 -20.97 30.57 14.07
C ARG A 85 -19.59 31.13 14.47
N ASP A 86 -18.51 30.42 14.18
CA ASP A 86 -17.16 30.86 14.49
C ASP A 86 -16.72 32.08 13.66
N PHE A 87 -17.45 32.41 12.58
CA PHE A 87 -17.21 33.58 11.72
C PHE A 87 -18.00 34.82 12.13
N GLN A 88 -18.91 34.72 13.12
CA GLN A 88 -19.70 35.85 13.61
C GLN A 88 -18.84 36.92 14.31
N LYS A 89 -17.64 36.54 14.76
CA LYS A 89 -16.66 37.45 15.35
C LYS A 89 -15.36 37.35 14.54
N PRO A 90 -15.24 38.13 13.45
CA PRO A 90 -14.03 38.20 12.65
C PRO A 90 -12.80 38.49 13.52
N THR A 91 -11.68 37.85 13.19
CA THR A 91 -10.42 38.06 13.92
C THR A 91 -9.84 39.45 13.63
N TYR A 92 -10.12 40.01 12.44
CA TYR A 92 -9.78 41.39 12.06
C TYR A 92 -11.02 42.30 11.98
N PRO A 93 -10.99 43.49 12.58
CA PRO A 93 -12.09 44.45 12.50
C PRO A 93 -12.41 44.95 11.08
N ALA A 94 -11.44 44.88 10.16
CA ALA A 94 -11.63 45.27 8.77
C ALA A 94 -12.47 44.27 7.96
N ARG A 95 -12.74 43.06 8.50
CA ARG A 95 -13.57 42.04 7.87
C ARG A 95 -14.97 42.05 8.49
N THR A 96 -16.00 41.84 7.67
CA THR A 96 -17.37 41.66 8.16
C THR A 96 -17.67 40.18 8.39
N ALA A 97 -18.61 39.88 9.29
CA ALA A 97 -19.05 38.51 9.55
C ALA A 97 -19.74 37.91 8.31
N GLU A 98 -20.49 38.75 7.59
CA GLU A 98 -21.17 38.41 6.36
C GLU A 98 -20.18 37.98 5.27
N ASP A 99 -19.12 38.76 5.03
CA ASP A 99 -18.11 38.45 4.01
C ASP A 99 -17.38 37.14 4.30
N LEU A 100 -16.98 36.91 5.57
CA LEU A 100 -16.32 35.68 5.98
C LEU A 100 -17.22 34.45 5.85
N THR A 101 -18.48 34.59 6.25
CA THR A 101 -19.46 33.51 6.15
C THR A 101 -19.76 33.18 4.69
N GLN A 102 -19.91 34.21 3.84
CA GLN A 102 -20.09 34.04 2.40
C GLN A 102 -18.88 33.37 1.75
N ARG A 103 -17.67 33.81 2.09
CA ARG A 103 -16.42 33.20 1.63
C ARG A 103 -16.32 31.74 2.03
N PHE A 104 -16.60 31.41 3.29
CA PHE A 104 -16.66 30.03 3.78
C PHE A 104 -17.64 29.18 2.97
N HIS A 105 -18.87 29.66 2.74
CA HIS A 105 -19.87 28.95 1.95
C HIS A 105 -19.47 28.77 0.49
N ASN A 106 -18.86 29.78 -0.13
CA ASN A 106 -18.37 29.71 -1.50
C ASN A 106 -17.27 28.64 -1.66
N ILE A 107 -16.32 28.59 -0.73
CA ILE A 107 -15.28 27.56 -0.72
C ILE A 107 -15.90 26.18 -0.48
N LEU A 108 -16.74 26.06 0.55
CA LEU A 108 -17.36 24.80 0.94
C LEU A 108 -18.24 24.20 -0.17
N ALA A 109 -18.89 25.03 -0.98
CA ALA A 109 -19.68 24.61 -2.14
C ALA A 109 -18.82 24.00 -3.25
N ARG A 110 -17.55 24.38 -3.35
CA ARG A 110 -16.58 23.88 -4.35
C ARG A 110 -15.77 22.67 -3.85
N CYS A 111 -15.85 22.34 -2.56
CA CYS A 111 -15.17 21.17 -2.01
C CYS A 111 -15.66 19.86 -2.64
N SER A 112 -14.71 18.95 -2.89
CA SER A 112 -14.97 17.61 -3.43
C SER A 112 -15.68 16.69 -2.43
N ASP A 113 -15.36 16.85 -1.15
CA ASP A 113 -15.88 16.09 -0.01
C ASP A 113 -15.86 16.95 1.26
N ARG A 114 -16.65 16.55 2.26
CA ARG A 114 -16.71 17.19 3.58
C ARG A 114 -16.65 16.12 4.65
N VAL A 115 -15.83 16.33 5.67
CA VAL A 115 -15.66 15.42 6.79
C VAL A 115 -15.85 16.21 8.07
N VAL A 116 -16.68 15.71 8.97
CA VAL A 116 -16.81 16.27 10.32
C VAL A 116 -16.07 15.35 11.29
N VAL A 117 -15.11 15.90 12.03
CA VAL A 117 -14.23 15.11 12.92
C VAL A 117 -14.48 15.35 14.40
N GLY A 118 -15.08 16.48 14.78
CA GLY A 118 -15.38 16.82 16.17
C GLY A 118 -16.80 16.45 16.63
N GLU A 119 -17.49 15.56 15.92
CA GLU A 119 -18.81 15.06 16.34
C GLU A 119 -18.73 13.94 17.38
N GLY A 120 -19.81 13.74 18.13
CA GLY A 120 -19.96 12.62 19.06
C GLY A 120 -19.13 12.77 20.35
N ARG A 121 -18.10 11.93 20.53
CA ARG A 121 -17.23 11.91 21.73
C ARG A 121 -16.49 13.23 21.97
N HIS A 122 -16.32 14.02 20.91
CA HIS A 122 -15.43 15.18 20.87
C HIS A 122 -16.19 16.52 20.84
N ALA A 123 -17.53 16.47 20.86
CA ALA A 123 -18.39 17.65 20.79
C ALA A 123 -18.47 18.42 22.13
N GLN A 124 -18.16 17.76 23.25
CA GLN A 124 -18.17 18.35 24.60
C GLN A 124 -16.76 18.62 25.16
N GLU A 125 -15.70 18.18 24.48
CA GLU A 125 -14.32 18.53 24.84
C GLU A 125 -13.96 19.88 24.21
N PRO A 126 -13.24 20.78 24.91
CA PRO A 126 -12.81 22.09 24.38
C PRO A 126 -11.87 22.03 23.16
N ASP A 127 -11.54 20.82 22.66
CA ASP A 127 -10.40 20.55 21.78
C ASP A 127 -10.77 20.01 20.38
N ARG A 128 -11.98 20.34 19.87
CA ARG A 128 -12.47 19.94 18.52
C ARG A 128 -11.51 20.30 17.37
N TYR A 129 -10.74 21.37 17.52
CA TYR A 129 -9.75 21.80 16.52
C TYR A 129 -8.49 20.94 16.51
N THR A 130 -8.07 20.38 17.66
CA THR A 130 -6.98 19.40 17.64
C THR A 130 -7.37 18.13 16.91
N TYR A 131 -8.63 17.69 16.97
CA TYR A 131 -9.08 16.56 16.15
C TYR A 131 -8.99 16.86 14.65
N VAL A 132 -9.23 18.10 14.22
CA VAL A 132 -8.97 18.56 12.85
C VAL A 132 -7.48 18.45 12.53
N GLY A 133 -6.61 19.05 13.36
CA GLY A 133 -5.15 18.98 13.18
C GLY A 133 -4.62 17.54 13.12
N ALA A 134 -5.06 16.68 14.02
CA ALA A 134 -4.73 15.26 14.06
C ALA A 134 -5.22 14.51 12.82
N TYR A 135 -6.44 14.81 12.34
CA TYR A 135 -6.99 14.23 11.12
C TYR A 135 -6.15 14.60 9.90
N LEU A 136 -5.79 15.90 9.78
CA LEU A 136 -4.97 16.43 8.69
C LEU A 136 -3.58 15.77 8.66
N VAL A 137 -2.87 15.79 9.79
CA VAL A 137 -1.51 15.21 9.91
C VAL A 137 -1.49 13.71 9.63
N ARG A 138 -2.54 12.97 10.03
CA ARG A 138 -2.60 11.52 9.76
C ARG A 138 -2.80 11.18 8.28
N ARG A 139 -3.21 12.13 7.44
CA ARG A 139 -3.61 11.89 6.05
C ARG A 139 -2.85 12.69 5.01
N CYS A 140 -2.11 13.71 5.41
CA CYS A 140 -1.27 14.46 4.50
C CYS A 140 0.12 13.82 4.33
N HIS A 141 0.70 14.11 3.18
CA HIS A 141 2.12 13.88 2.90
C HIS A 141 2.94 15.13 3.14
N VAL A 142 2.35 16.28 2.79
CA VAL A 142 2.92 17.61 2.93
C VAL A 142 1.99 18.45 3.79
N LEU A 143 2.52 19.06 4.84
CA LEU A 143 1.81 20.02 5.68
C LEU A 143 2.34 21.42 5.38
N PHE A 144 1.47 22.30 4.88
CA PHE A 144 1.73 23.73 4.77
C PHE A 144 1.48 24.35 6.15
N ALA A 145 2.54 24.83 6.79
CA ALA A 145 2.46 25.55 8.05
C ALA A 145 2.63 27.05 7.76
N LEU A 146 1.54 27.81 7.77
CA LEU A 146 1.56 29.26 7.55
C LEU A 146 1.61 29.95 8.92
N TRP A 147 2.82 30.08 9.46
CA TRP A 147 3.04 30.28 10.90
C TRP A 147 4.28 31.12 11.19
N GLY A 148 4.28 31.83 12.31
CA GLY A 148 5.38 32.71 12.73
C GLY A 148 6.55 31.98 13.41
N GLY A 149 6.43 30.70 13.77
CA GLY A 149 7.53 29.92 14.38
C GLY A 149 7.59 29.91 15.91
N ALA A 150 6.73 30.66 16.61
CA ALA A 150 6.70 30.76 18.08
C ALA A 150 6.01 29.54 18.73
N GLU A 151 6.47 29.09 19.91
CA GLU A 151 5.97 27.89 20.61
C GLU A 151 4.42 27.77 20.68
N PRO A 152 3.86 26.55 20.81
CA PRO A 152 2.41 26.35 20.78
C PRO A 152 1.69 27.13 21.90
N ASP A 153 1.02 28.22 21.55
CA ASP A 153 0.29 29.05 22.53
C ASP A 153 -1.01 28.41 23.04
N SER A 154 -1.53 27.38 22.35
CA SER A 154 -2.79 26.70 22.70
C SER A 154 -2.91 25.31 22.07
N GLU A 155 -3.66 24.41 22.72
CA GLU A 155 -4.10 23.15 22.11
C GLU A 155 -5.00 23.45 20.91
N GLY A 156 -4.62 22.90 19.74
CA GLY A 156 -5.39 22.99 18.50
C GLY A 156 -4.97 24.15 17.60
N GLY A 157 -4.08 25.03 18.08
CA GLY A 157 -3.46 26.07 17.27
C GLY A 157 -2.38 25.54 16.32
N THR A 158 -1.92 26.40 15.42
CA THR A 158 -0.94 26.08 14.36
C THR A 158 0.34 25.44 14.89
N GLY A 159 0.91 25.98 15.97
CA GLY A 159 2.10 25.41 16.61
C GLY A 159 1.86 24.00 17.15
N HIS A 160 0.64 23.71 17.67
CA HIS A 160 0.28 22.36 18.12
C HIS A 160 0.23 21.40 16.93
N VAL A 161 -0.37 21.79 15.81
CA VAL A 161 -0.45 20.93 14.61
C VAL A 161 0.95 20.64 14.04
N VAL A 162 1.84 21.64 14.01
CA VAL A 162 3.25 21.45 13.62
C VAL A 162 3.95 20.48 14.58
N LYS A 163 3.70 20.57 15.89
CA LYS A 163 4.21 19.61 16.89
C LYS A 163 3.68 18.20 16.61
N LEU A 164 2.38 18.04 16.34
CA LEU A 164 1.78 16.75 15.98
C LEU A 164 2.41 16.14 14.72
N ALA A 165 2.77 16.96 13.72
CA ALA A 165 3.44 16.50 12.51
C ALA A 165 4.88 16.02 12.78
N ARG A 166 5.59 16.66 13.71
CA ARG A 166 6.98 16.33 14.06
C ARG A 166 7.11 15.16 15.04
N GLU A 167 6.28 15.16 16.08
CA GLU A 167 6.35 14.24 17.21
C GLU A 167 5.31 13.11 17.12
N GLY A 168 4.39 13.20 16.16
CA GLY A 168 3.31 12.25 15.96
C GLY A 168 2.07 12.59 16.77
N VAL A 169 0.93 12.09 16.29
CA VAL A 169 -0.37 12.33 16.91
C VAL A 169 -0.54 11.47 18.18
N PRO A 170 -0.85 12.01 19.37
CA PRO A 170 -1.11 11.21 20.57
C PRO A 170 -2.28 10.23 20.44
N ASN A 171 -2.27 9.15 21.23
CA ASN A 171 -3.31 8.11 21.18
C ASN A 171 -4.72 8.60 21.49
N ARG A 172 -4.89 9.65 22.30
CA ARG A 172 -6.21 10.24 22.58
C ARG A 172 -6.92 10.78 21.33
N TYR A 173 -6.15 11.16 20.32
CA TYR A 173 -6.64 11.63 19.02
C TYR A 173 -6.57 10.55 17.92
N ARG A 174 -6.34 9.29 18.31
CA ARG A 174 -6.32 8.14 17.40
C ARG A 174 -7.54 7.28 17.62
N GLU A 175 -7.94 6.60 16.55
CA GLU A 175 -9.01 5.60 16.60
C GLU A 175 -8.54 4.25 17.17
N SER A 176 -7.22 4.07 17.36
CA SER A 176 -6.61 2.88 17.93
C SER A 176 -5.51 3.25 18.94
N PRO A 177 -5.54 2.72 20.17
CA PRO A 177 -4.50 2.95 21.18
C PRO A 177 -3.20 2.17 20.89
N LEU A 178 -3.18 1.26 19.92
CA LEU A 178 -2.11 0.28 19.69
C LEU A 178 -0.78 0.87 19.19
N ARG A 179 -0.72 2.17 18.90
CA ARG A 179 0.47 2.87 18.34
C ARG A 179 1.25 3.69 19.38
N ALA A 180 1.07 3.46 20.68
CA ALA A 180 1.84 4.15 21.72
C ALA A 180 3.37 4.02 21.54
N LEU A 181 3.81 2.92 20.94
CA LEU A 181 5.21 2.53 20.78
C LEU A 181 5.77 2.80 19.38
N ASP A 182 4.97 3.36 18.48
CA ASP A 182 5.33 3.56 17.08
C ASP A 182 5.77 5.01 16.86
N SER A 183 6.86 5.24 16.10
CA SER A 183 7.28 6.58 15.63
C SER A 183 6.16 7.36 14.90
N PRO A 184 6.32 8.66 14.60
CA PRO A 184 5.43 9.35 13.68
C PRO A 184 5.57 8.76 12.27
N ASP A 185 4.54 8.88 11.41
CA ASP A 185 4.80 8.67 9.98
C ASP A 185 5.40 9.95 9.40
N PRO A 186 6.34 9.83 8.45
CA PRO A 186 7.02 10.99 7.91
C PRO A 186 6.05 11.93 7.18
N VAL A 187 6.10 13.22 7.51
CA VAL A 187 5.37 14.32 6.85
C VAL A 187 6.37 15.42 6.55
N THR A 188 6.39 15.91 5.31
CA THR A 188 7.21 17.08 4.95
C THR A 188 6.47 18.34 5.38
N ILE A 189 7.12 19.21 6.14
CA ILE A 189 6.51 20.48 6.56
C ILE A 189 7.06 21.58 5.66
N HIS A 190 6.18 22.20 4.89
CA HIS A 190 6.46 23.42 4.15
C HIS A 190 6.05 24.59 5.04
N HIS A 191 7.01 25.15 5.76
CA HIS A 191 6.78 26.26 6.67
C HIS A 191 6.94 27.58 5.92
N LEU A 192 5.86 28.33 5.75
CA LEU A 192 5.92 29.72 5.33
C LEU A 192 5.92 30.59 6.58
N ILE A 193 6.98 31.38 6.75
CA ILE A 193 7.08 32.30 7.89
C ILE A 193 6.05 33.41 7.69
N SER A 194 4.91 33.31 8.37
CA SER A 194 3.81 34.29 8.29
C SER A 194 3.69 35.01 9.62
N PRO A 195 3.92 36.34 9.67
CA PRO A 195 3.81 37.11 10.90
C PRO A 195 2.36 37.16 11.40
N ARG A 196 2.19 37.27 12.72
CA ARG A 196 0.91 37.64 13.34
C ARG A 196 0.70 39.14 13.24
N LYS A 197 -0.54 39.56 13.52
CA LYS A 197 -0.89 40.97 13.69
C LYS A 197 0.11 41.71 14.58
N GLY A 198 0.81 42.69 14.01
CA GLY A 198 1.72 43.59 14.73
C GLY A 198 3.04 42.95 15.19
N ALA A 199 3.34 41.71 14.80
CA ALA A 199 4.58 41.04 15.15
C ALA A 199 5.56 41.10 13.96
N ALA A 200 6.71 41.76 14.15
CA ALA A 200 7.82 41.64 13.22
C ALA A 200 8.48 40.27 13.40
N VAL A 201 8.52 39.47 12.33
CA VAL A 201 9.21 38.17 12.30
C VAL A 201 10.31 38.23 11.28
N GLU A 202 11.51 37.81 11.66
CA GLU A 202 12.66 37.74 10.77
C GLU A 202 12.38 36.77 9.61
N ASN A 203 12.78 37.13 8.39
CA ASN A 203 12.52 36.35 7.17
C ASN A 203 11.03 36.10 6.89
N ALA A 204 10.15 37.05 7.22
CA ALA A 204 8.73 36.99 6.86
C ALA A 204 8.55 36.67 5.35
N PHE A 205 7.54 35.85 5.06
CA PHE A 205 7.17 35.37 3.73
C PHE A 205 8.21 34.51 3.02
N THR A 206 9.12 33.88 3.76
CA THR A 206 10.07 32.90 3.22
C THR A 206 9.66 31.46 3.53
N TRP A 207 9.92 30.56 2.58
CA TRP A 207 9.66 29.13 2.74
C TRP A 207 10.85 28.42 3.39
N LYS A 208 10.58 27.62 4.41
CA LYS A 208 11.49 26.66 5.01
C LYS A 208 10.90 25.26 4.89
N ILE A 209 11.60 24.38 4.18
CA ILE A 209 11.20 22.97 4.02
C ILE A 209 11.86 22.18 5.14
N MET A 210 11.05 21.51 5.96
CA MET A 210 11.52 20.61 7.00
C MET A 210 11.18 19.19 6.58
N GLU A 211 12.21 18.43 6.23
CA GLU A 211 12.08 17.02 5.93
C GLU A 211 12.15 16.18 7.23
N PRO A 212 11.44 15.04 7.28
CA PRO A 212 11.60 14.07 8.36
C PRO A 212 13.05 13.62 8.51
N ALA A 213 13.56 13.57 9.74
CA ALA A 213 14.92 13.10 10.03
C ALA A 213 15.21 11.69 9.48
N GLU A 214 14.18 10.84 9.39
CA GLU A 214 14.27 9.50 8.82
C GLU A 214 14.67 9.49 7.32
N TRP A 215 14.31 10.53 6.56
CA TRP A 215 14.65 10.64 5.14
C TRP A 215 16.13 11.02 4.95
N ALA A 216 16.67 11.84 5.84
CA ALA A 216 18.09 12.20 5.84
C ALA A 216 19.00 11.01 6.19
N ALA A 217 18.52 10.06 7.00
CA ALA A 217 19.25 8.84 7.37
C ALA A 217 19.18 7.71 6.30
N GLY A 218 18.33 7.86 5.27
CA GLY A 218 17.93 6.82 4.32
C GLY A 218 18.90 6.49 3.18
N ALA A 219 20.16 6.96 3.22
CA ALA A 219 21.17 6.65 2.19
C ALA A 219 21.59 5.16 2.16
N CYS A 220 21.16 4.34 3.13
CA CYS A 220 21.50 2.92 3.20
C CYS A 220 20.34 2.02 2.71
N ARG A 221 20.56 1.43 1.52
CA ARG A 221 19.89 0.25 0.91
C ARG A 221 18.63 0.50 0.06
N ALA A 222 18.83 0.31 -1.25
CA ALA A 222 17.90 -0.21 -2.26
C ALA A 222 16.49 0.41 -2.44
N MET A 223 16.10 1.47 -1.72
CA MET A 223 14.78 2.07 -1.79
C MET A 223 14.84 3.57 -2.11
N PRO A 224 13.77 4.16 -2.70
CA PRO A 224 13.73 5.60 -2.89
C PRO A 224 13.82 6.28 -1.51
N ALA A 225 14.80 7.17 -1.34
CA ALA A 225 15.03 7.91 -0.10
C ALA A 225 13.80 8.76 0.31
N ASN A 226 12.89 9.03 -0.62
CA ASN A 226 11.68 9.83 -0.44
C ASN A 226 10.42 9.01 -0.86
N PRO A 227 9.48 8.73 0.06
CA PRO A 227 8.18 8.12 -0.24
C PRO A 227 7.36 8.80 -1.35
N LEU A 228 7.49 10.12 -1.53
CA LEU A 228 6.77 10.88 -2.55
C LEU A 228 7.27 10.59 -3.96
N SER A 229 8.57 10.34 -4.14
CA SER A 229 9.11 9.93 -5.44
C SER A 229 8.69 8.50 -5.80
N ALA A 230 8.48 7.64 -4.80
CA ALA A 230 7.89 6.32 -5.00
C ALA A 230 6.43 6.40 -5.46
N LEU A 231 5.65 7.30 -4.86
CA LEU A 231 4.27 7.58 -5.26
C LEU A 231 4.19 8.08 -6.71
N GLU A 232 5.05 9.03 -7.09
CA GLU A 232 5.14 9.53 -8.46
C GLU A 232 5.57 8.45 -9.46
N SER A 233 6.55 7.63 -9.09
CA SER A 233 6.99 6.51 -9.93
C SER A 233 5.86 5.50 -10.13
N PHE A 234 5.09 5.21 -9.08
CA PHE A 234 3.90 4.36 -9.18
C PHE A 234 2.88 4.96 -10.14
N ASN A 235 2.50 6.23 -9.95
CA ASN A 235 1.48 6.89 -10.76
C ASN A 235 1.87 7.00 -12.24
N LYS A 236 3.14 7.29 -12.53
CA LYS A 236 3.68 7.30 -13.90
C LYS A 236 3.53 5.93 -14.57
N GLU A 237 3.84 4.86 -13.84
CA GLU A 237 3.70 3.49 -14.34
C GLU A 237 2.22 3.07 -14.47
N ALA A 238 1.38 3.44 -13.51
CA ALA A 238 -0.06 3.22 -13.53
C ALA A 238 -0.72 3.85 -14.76
N CYS A 239 -0.35 5.09 -15.10
CA CYS A 239 -0.83 5.77 -16.30
C CYS A 239 -0.45 5.02 -17.58
N ALA A 240 0.83 4.63 -17.70
CA ALA A 240 1.30 3.85 -18.85
C ALA A 240 0.66 2.45 -18.93
N PHE A 241 0.38 1.83 -17.78
CA PHE A 241 -0.26 0.51 -17.71
C PHE A 241 -1.75 0.60 -18.08
N ALA A 242 -2.48 1.57 -17.54
CA ALA A 242 -3.90 1.76 -17.82
C ALA A 242 -4.19 2.02 -19.30
N ALA A 243 -3.30 2.74 -19.99
CA ALA A 243 -3.41 2.95 -21.43
C ALA A 243 -3.24 1.65 -22.25
N ARG A 244 -2.47 0.68 -21.75
CA ARG A 244 -2.16 -0.57 -22.47
C ARG A 244 -3.05 -1.75 -22.09
N HIS A 245 -3.54 -1.77 -20.85
CA HIS A 245 -4.21 -2.93 -20.25
C HIS A 245 -5.52 -2.55 -19.51
N PRO A 246 -6.47 -1.84 -20.15
CA PRO A 246 -7.71 -1.44 -19.48
C PRO A 246 -8.55 -2.63 -19.00
N ASN A 247 -8.59 -3.72 -19.77
CA ASN A 247 -9.34 -4.94 -19.41
C ASN A 247 -8.80 -5.61 -18.14
N ALA A 248 -7.49 -5.54 -17.88
CA ALA A 248 -6.92 -6.12 -16.67
C ALA A 248 -7.37 -5.35 -15.42
N ILE A 249 -7.53 -4.03 -15.53
CA ILE A 249 -8.01 -3.18 -14.44
C ILE A 249 -9.49 -3.46 -14.17
N GLU A 250 -10.32 -3.56 -15.21
CA GLU A 250 -11.74 -3.91 -15.05
C GLU A 250 -11.91 -5.32 -14.46
N GLN A 251 -11.07 -6.28 -14.84
CA GLN A 251 -11.05 -7.61 -14.22
C GLN A 251 -10.73 -7.52 -12.72
N SER A 252 -9.67 -6.79 -12.35
CA SER A 252 -9.28 -6.59 -10.94
C SER A 252 -10.38 -5.89 -10.14
N LYS A 253 -11.01 -4.87 -10.71
CA LYS A 253 -12.19 -4.20 -10.12
C LYS A 253 -13.36 -5.17 -9.93
N GLY A 254 -13.59 -6.06 -10.91
CA GLY A 254 -14.61 -7.10 -10.86
C GLY A 254 -14.47 -8.07 -9.69
N TYR A 255 -13.25 -8.30 -9.17
CA TYR A 255 -13.04 -9.14 -7.98
C TYR A 255 -13.66 -8.56 -6.70
N LEU A 256 -13.91 -7.25 -6.63
CA LEU A 256 -14.63 -6.66 -5.49
C LEU A 256 -16.14 -6.82 -5.61
N GLY A 257 -16.68 -6.90 -6.84
CA GLY A 257 -18.11 -7.10 -7.08
C GLY A 257 -19.01 -6.00 -6.51
N LEU A 258 -18.51 -4.76 -6.46
CA LEU A 258 -19.21 -3.59 -5.91
C LEU A 258 -19.70 -2.65 -7.03
N PRO A 259 -20.99 -2.26 -7.05
CA PRO A 259 -21.50 -1.28 -8.01
C PRO A 259 -21.00 0.14 -7.69
N GLU A 260 -20.41 0.84 -8.65
CA GLU A 260 -19.80 2.17 -8.42
C GLU A 260 -20.80 3.27 -8.03
N GLU A 261 -22.08 3.09 -8.38
CA GLU A 261 -23.15 4.03 -8.09
C GLU A 261 -23.47 4.10 -6.60
N GLU A 262 -23.26 3.01 -5.87
CA GLU A 262 -23.51 2.93 -4.43
C GLU A 262 -22.32 3.45 -3.60
N LEU A 263 -21.17 3.65 -4.24
CA LEU A 263 -19.92 4.02 -3.55
C LEU A 263 -19.80 5.54 -3.39
N THR A 264 -19.38 5.95 -2.20
CA THR A 264 -18.94 7.33 -1.95
C THR A 264 -17.69 7.65 -2.79
N ARG A 265 -17.39 8.94 -2.97
CA ARG A 265 -16.19 9.37 -3.71
C ARG A 265 -14.89 8.79 -3.13
N ALA A 266 -14.76 8.77 -1.81
CA ALA A 266 -13.62 8.17 -1.12
C ALA A 266 -13.53 6.65 -1.36
N GLU A 267 -14.65 5.92 -1.31
CA GLU A 267 -14.67 4.48 -1.61
C GLU A 267 -14.31 4.21 -3.07
N ARG A 268 -14.80 5.01 -4.03
CA ARG A 268 -14.41 4.90 -5.45
C ARG A 268 -12.91 5.11 -5.66
N ARG A 269 -12.30 6.10 -4.99
CA ARG A 269 -10.84 6.31 -5.04
C ARG A 269 -10.08 5.08 -4.53
N ILE A 270 -10.53 4.45 -3.46
CA ILE A 270 -9.91 3.23 -2.93
C ILE A 270 -10.09 2.06 -3.91
N VAL A 271 -11.28 1.90 -4.51
CA VAL A 271 -11.55 0.85 -5.53
C VAL A 271 -10.66 1.03 -6.76
N HIS A 272 -10.53 2.25 -7.28
CA HIS A 272 -9.66 2.53 -8.43
C HIS A 272 -8.19 2.31 -8.09
N GLY A 273 -7.74 2.74 -6.91
CA GLY A 273 -6.39 2.47 -6.41
C GLY A 273 -6.11 0.98 -6.22
N TYR A 274 -7.08 0.21 -5.73
CA TYR A 274 -7.00 -1.25 -5.63
C TYR A 274 -6.88 -1.90 -7.02
N ALA A 275 -7.78 -1.55 -7.93
CA ALA A 275 -7.88 -2.19 -9.24
C ALA A 275 -6.58 -2.02 -10.05
N ILE A 276 -6.00 -0.82 -10.06
CA ILE A 276 -4.74 -0.57 -10.76
C ILE A 276 -3.55 -1.27 -10.08
N ALA A 277 -3.48 -1.25 -8.75
CA ALA A 277 -2.41 -1.90 -8.00
C ALA A 277 -2.45 -3.43 -8.17
N ASP A 278 -3.64 -4.04 -8.10
CA ASP A 278 -3.83 -5.47 -8.29
C ASP A 278 -3.51 -5.90 -9.72
N ALA A 279 -4.01 -5.18 -10.73
CA ALA A 279 -3.74 -5.49 -12.13
C ALA A 279 -2.24 -5.40 -12.47
N MET A 280 -1.55 -4.37 -11.98
CA MET A 280 -0.10 -4.24 -12.12
C MET A 280 0.65 -5.33 -11.34
N ALA A 281 0.15 -5.74 -10.16
CA ALA A 281 0.73 -6.84 -9.40
C ALA A 281 0.63 -8.17 -10.17
N VAL A 282 -0.53 -8.47 -10.75
CA VAL A 282 -0.76 -9.68 -11.56
C VAL A 282 0.17 -9.70 -12.79
N ASP A 283 0.29 -8.59 -13.51
CA ASP A 283 1.21 -8.50 -14.66
C ASP A 283 2.69 -8.68 -14.24
N CYS A 284 3.12 -8.03 -13.16
CA CYS A 284 4.49 -8.21 -12.65
C CYS A 284 4.74 -9.63 -12.15
N ARG A 285 3.75 -10.26 -11.50
CA ARG A 285 3.81 -11.66 -11.06
C ARG A 285 4.02 -12.59 -12.25
N ASP A 286 3.25 -12.41 -13.31
CA ASP A 286 3.30 -13.30 -14.48
C ASP A 286 4.61 -13.10 -15.26
N LYS A 287 5.11 -11.87 -15.36
CA LYS A 287 6.44 -11.58 -15.90
C LYS A 287 7.55 -12.22 -15.06
N SER A 288 7.53 -12.05 -13.75
CA SER A 288 8.52 -12.63 -12.84
C SER A 288 8.52 -14.17 -12.91
N ASN A 289 7.33 -14.78 -12.95
CA ASN A 289 7.18 -16.22 -13.10
C ASN A 289 7.73 -16.74 -14.43
N ARG A 290 7.49 -16.01 -15.53
CA ARG A 290 8.04 -16.35 -16.84
C ARG A 290 9.55 -16.21 -16.87
N THR A 291 10.11 -15.14 -16.29
CA THR A 291 11.56 -14.96 -16.17
C THR A 291 12.20 -16.10 -15.38
N LEU A 292 11.61 -16.48 -14.24
CA LEU A 292 12.07 -17.61 -13.44
C LEU A 292 12.02 -18.92 -14.25
N LEU A 293 10.93 -19.18 -14.96
CA LEU A 293 10.79 -20.36 -15.81
C LEU A 293 11.87 -20.41 -16.91
N VAL A 294 12.15 -19.27 -17.57
CA VAL A 294 13.18 -19.18 -18.61
C VAL A 294 14.58 -19.41 -18.03
N ILE A 295 14.90 -18.84 -16.86
CA ILE A 295 16.19 -19.08 -16.19
C ILE A 295 16.37 -20.57 -15.91
N TYR A 296 15.36 -21.23 -15.33
CA TYR A 296 15.40 -22.67 -15.06
C TYR A 296 15.47 -23.51 -16.34
N GLY A 297 14.79 -23.09 -17.41
CA GLY A 297 14.87 -23.71 -18.72
C GLY A 297 16.26 -23.62 -19.34
N ILE A 298 16.92 -22.46 -19.23
CA ILE A 298 18.31 -22.25 -19.65
C ILE A 298 19.25 -23.14 -18.81
N SER A 299 19.09 -23.18 -17.49
CA SER A 299 19.88 -24.06 -16.62
C SER A 299 19.72 -25.54 -16.97
N LEU A 300 18.51 -25.98 -17.28
CA LEU A 300 18.24 -27.35 -17.73
C LEU A 300 18.89 -27.63 -19.09
N PHE A 301 18.76 -26.71 -20.04
CA PHE A 301 19.39 -26.83 -21.35
C PHE A 301 20.91 -26.92 -21.25
N MET A 302 21.51 -26.09 -20.40
CA MET A 302 22.95 -26.12 -20.12
C MET A 302 23.39 -27.44 -19.48
N LEU A 303 22.63 -27.95 -18.49
CA LEU A 303 22.88 -29.23 -17.85
C LEU A 303 22.87 -30.38 -18.86
N LEU A 304 21.83 -30.44 -19.71
CA LEU A 304 21.70 -31.47 -20.75
C LEU A 304 22.81 -31.35 -21.80
N GLY A 305 23.12 -30.13 -22.25
CA GLY A 305 24.18 -29.88 -23.21
C GLY A 305 25.56 -30.32 -22.69
N PHE A 306 25.88 -30.00 -21.44
CA PHE A 306 27.13 -30.45 -20.81
C PHE A 306 27.18 -31.97 -20.65
N ALA A 307 26.07 -32.59 -20.23
CA ALA A 307 25.99 -34.04 -20.03
C ALA A 307 26.17 -34.82 -21.35
N VAL A 308 25.60 -34.34 -22.45
CA VAL A 308 25.80 -34.91 -23.80
C VAL A 308 27.24 -34.71 -24.27
N TYR A 309 27.80 -33.53 -24.05
CA TYR A 309 29.19 -33.24 -24.42
C TYR A 309 30.19 -34.16 -23.70
N SER A 310 30.02 -34.34 -22.38
CA SER A 310 30.99 -35.07 -21.56
C SER A 310 30.93 -36.58 -21.71
N ASN A 311 29.77 -37.14 -22.06
CA ASN A 311 29.57 -38.59 -22.12
C ASN A 311 29.39 -39.16 -23.53
N VAL A 312 28.94 -38.37 -24.52
CA VAL A 312 28.52 -38.93 -25.82
C VAL A 312 29.22 -38.28 -27.01
N PHE A 313 29.20 -36.95 -27.10
CA PHE A 313 29.68 -36.23 -28.29
C PHE A 313 30.59 -35.06 -27.92
N PRO A 314 31.92 -35.26 -27.83
CA PRO A 314 32.85 -34.21 -27.43
C PRO A 314 33.17 -33.23 -28.57
N HIS A 315 32.16 -32.58 -29.15
CA HIS A 315 32.34 -31.57 -30.19
C HIS A 315 32.50 -30.16 -29.61
N THR A 316 33.46 -29.39 -30.13
CA THR A 316 33.79 -28.03 -29.65
C THR A 316 32.65 -27.03 -29.77
N TRP A 317 31.74 -27.19 -30.73
CA TRP A 317 30.59 -26.29 -30.90
C TRP A 317 29.59 -26.37 -29.74
N LEU A 318 29.53 -27.49 -29.02
CA LEU A 318 28.66 -27.65 -27.83
C LEU A 318 29.10 -26.72 -26.68
N HIS A 319 30.40 -26.46 -26.54
CA HIS A 319 30.91 -25.45 -25.60
C HIS A 319 30.46 -24.05 -25.97
N ALA A 320 30.52 -23.69 -27.25
CA ALA A 320 30.06 -22.39 -27.72
C ALA A 320 28.57 -22.18 -27.41
N VAL A 321 27.73 -23.20 -27.66
CA VAL A 321 26.30 -23.18 -27.32
C VAL A 321 26.09 -23.04 -25.80
N TYR A 322 26.86 -23.77 -24.99
CA TYR A 322 26.79 -23.66 -23.53
C TYR A 322 27.14 -22.24 -23.04
N TYR A 323 28.22 -21.64 -23.53
CA TYR A 323 28.62 -20.28 -23.14
C TYR A 323 27.61 -19.22 -23.59
N VAL A 324 27.01 -19.36 -24.78
CA VAL A 324 25.93 -18.48 -25.23
C VAL A 324 24.71 -18.60 -24.32
N ALA A 325 24.29 -19.82 -23.97
CA ALA A 325 23.18 -20.04 -23.04
C ALA A 325 23.48 -19.45 -21.65
N PHE A 326 24.70 -19.60 -21.15
CA PHE A 326 25.14 -19.00 -19.89
C PHE A 326 25.08 -17.47 -19.92
N LEU A 327 25.60 -16.84 -20.98
CA LEU A 327 25.54 -15.38 -21.15
C LEU A 327 24.11 -14.87 -21.23
N LEU A 328 23.21 -15.59 -21.91
CA LEU A 328 21.78 -15.28 -21.95
C LEU A 328 21.14 -15.38 -20.56
N GLY A 329 21.44 -16.44 -19.79
CA GLY A 329 20.97 -16.61 -18.42
C GLY A 329 21.46 -15.47 -17.49
N CYS A 330 22.74 -15.12 -17.57
CA CYS A 330 23.32 -14.00 -16.84
C CYS A 330 22.70 -12.66 -17.24
N GLY A 331 22.51 -12.43 -18.55
CA GLY A 331 21.86 -11.23 -19.08
C GLY A 331 20.43 -11.06 -18.57
N LEU A 332 19.63 -12.14 -18.58
CA LEU A 332 18.27 -12.15 -18.03
C LEU A 332 18.24 -11.89 -16.52
N TYR A 333 19.16 -12.48 -15.77
CA TYR A 333 19.29 -12.25 -14.33
C TYR A 333 19.65 -10.80 -13.99
N VAL A 334 20.60 -10.21 -14.72
CA VAL A 334 20.96 -8.79 -14.56
C VAL A 334 19.80 -7.89 -14.97
N TRP A 335 19.10 -8.21 -16.06
CA TRP A 335 17.93 -7.47 -16.51
C TRP A 335 16.79 -7.49 -15.48
N ASP A 336 16.49 -8.66 -14.88
CA ASP A 336 15.48 -8.77 -13.83
C ASP A 336 15.84 -7.95 -12.59
N LYS A 337 17.11 -8.01 -12.15
CA LYS A 337 17.62 -7.17 -11.06
C LYS A 337 17.53 -5.67 -11.37
N TRP A 338 17.78 -5.29 -12.62
CA TRP A 338 17.72 -3.90 -13.03
C TRP A 338 16.28 -3.38 -13.08
N LYS A 339 15.36 -4.16 -13.65
CA LYS A 339 13.93 -3.80 -13.73
C LYS A 339 13.19 -4.00 -12.40
N ARG A 340 13.73 -4.80 -11.49
CA ARG A 340 13.17 -5.10 -10.16
C ARG A 340 11.72 -5.60 -10.24
N VAL A 341 11.40 -6.39 -11.26
CA VAL A 341 10.03 -6.84 -11.56
C VAL A 341 9.40 -7.55 -10.36
N HIS A 342 10.17 -8.42 -9.70
CA HIS A 342 9.73 -9.11 -8.49
C HIS A 342 9.41 -8.16 -7.33
N MET A 343 10.26 -7.17 -7.08
CA MET A 343 10.01 -6.17 -6.02
C MET A 343 8.79 -5.31 -6.31
N ARG A 344 8.55 -4.99 -7.59
CA ARG A 344 7.33 -4.29 -8.03
C ARG A 344 6.09 -5.13 -7.75
N TYR A 345 6.10 -6.41 -8.13
CA TYR A 345 5.02 -7.35 -7.81
C TYR A 345 4.70 -7.36 -6.31
N VAL A 346 5.72 -7.57 -5.48
CA VAL A 346 5.59 -7.60 -4.01
C VAL A 346 4.96 -6.30 -3.51
N ASN A 347 5.47 -5.14 -3.92
CA ASN A 347 4.95 -3.86 -3.46
C ASN A 347 3.51 -3.57 -3.92
N TYR A 348 3.17 -3.86 -5.18
CA TYR A 348 1.84 -3.59 -5.73
C TYR A 348 0.79 -4.51 -5.13
N ARG A 349 1.12 -5.79 -4.92
CA ARG A 349 0.26 -6.71 -4.15
C ARG A 349 0.07 -6.19 -2.72
N GLY A 350 1.15 -5.72 -2.11
CA GLY A 350 1.10 -5.12 -0.78
C GLY A 350 0.15 -3.92 -0.70
N LEU A 351 0.17 -3.04 -1.68
CA LEU A 351 -0.75 -1.91 -1.77
C LEU A 351 -2.19 -2.38 -2.01
N ALA A 352 -2.41 -3.30 -2.95
CA ALA A 352 -3.74 -3.82 -3.29
C ALA A 352 -4.42 -4.46 -2.07
N GLU A 353 -3.76 -5.38 -1.38
CA GLU A 353 -4.32 -6.03 -0.18
C GLU A 353 -4.61 -5.02 0.94
N GLY A 354 -3.73 -4.04 1.13
CA GLY A 354 -3.96 -2.95 2.09
C GLY A 354 -5.21 -2.13 1.77
N LEU A 355 -5.38 -1.75 0.50
CA LEU A 355 -6.55 -1.00 0.03
C LEU A 355 -7.83 -1.82 0.10
N ARG A 356 -7.77 -3.12 -0.19
CA ARG A 356 -8.91 -4.05 -0.07
C ARG A 356 -9.41 -4.10 1.37
N VAL A 357 -8.53 -4.30 2.35
CA VAL A 357 -8.91 -4.27 3.78
C VAL A 357 -9.46 -2.89 4.17
N GLN A 358 -8.82 -1.81 3.73
CA GLN A 358 -9.29 -0.45 4.01
C GLN A 358 -10.70 -0.19 3.47
N LEU A 359 -11.01 -0.69 2.28
CA LEU A 359 -12.33 -0.59 1.67
C LEU A 359 -13.38 -1.29 2.54
N PHE A 360 -13.17 -2.58 2.87
CA PHE A 360 -14.14 -3.33 3.67
C PHE A 360 -14.27 -2.82 5.11
N TYR A 361 -13.21 -2.21 5.68
CA TYR A 361 -13.32 -1.46 6.92
C TYR A 361 -14.30 -0.29 6.80
N ARG A 362 -14.21 0.50 5.72
CA ARG A 362 -15.17 1.60 5.49
C ARG A 362 -16.58 1.08 5.29
N LEU A 363 -16.76 0.04 4.48
CA LEU A 363 -18.07 -0.57 4.25
C LEU A 363 -18.68 -1.12 5.55
N ALA A 364 -17.88 -1.69 6.45
CA ALA A 364 -18.33 -2.21 7.75
C ALA A 364 -18.52 -1.12 8.82
N GLY A 365 -18.14 0.13 8.56
CA GLY A 365 -18.14 1.20 9.56
C GLY A 365 -17.01 1.09 10.61
N VAL A 366 -15.98 0.28 10.34
CA VAL A 366 -14.79 0.19 11.20
C VAL A 366 -13.96 1.46 11.04
N ARG A 367 -13.66 2.10 12.18
CA ARG A 367 -12.98 3.41 12.20
C ARG A 367 -11.46 3.33 12.03
N ASN A 368 -10.87 2.15 12.17
CA ASN A 368 -9.43 1.95 12.07
C ASN A 368 -8.91 2.22 10.65
N LEU A 369 -7.70 2.79 10.56
CA LEU A 369 -6.96 2.85 9.31
C LEU A 369 -6.19 1.54 9.13
N ALA A 370 -6.38 0.84 8.01
CA ALA A 370 -5.60 -0.34 7.65
C ALA A 370 -4.10 -0.02 7.63
N ALA A 371 -3.72 1.16 7.14
CA ALA A 371 -2.34 1.65 7.15
C ALA A 371 -1.72 1.69 8.55
N ASP A 372 -2.51 1.88 9.62
CA ASP A 372 -1.97 1.93 10.99
C ASP A 372 -1.61 0.54 11.53
N LEU A 373 -2.28 -0.51 11.05
CA LEU A 373 -2.07 -1.90 11.45
C LEU A 373 -1.07 -2.63 10.54
N TYR A 374 -0.81 -2.09 9.36
CA TYR A 374 -0.06 -2.75 8.30
C TYR A 374 1.46 -2.55 8.43
N LEU A 375 2.24 -3.63 8.24
CA LEU A 375 3.71 -3.62 8.12
C LEU A 375 4.46 -2.96 9.31
N ARG A 376 3.98 -3.17 10.53
CA ARG A 376 4.56 -2.58 11.76
C ARG A 376 6.05 -2.90 11.95
N LYS A 377 6.49 -4.11 11.59
CA LYS A 377 7.89 -4.59 11.76
C LYS A 377 8.90 -4.01 10.76
N GLN A 378 8.48 -3.51 9.59
CA GLN A 378 9.37 -2.99 8.53
C GLN A 378 8.92 -1.61 8.05
N ARG A 379 8.64 -0.74 9.02
CA ARG A 379 7.95 0.52 8.80
C ARG A 379 8.63 1.42 7.76
N HIS A 380 9.97 1.52 7.82
CA HIS A 380 10.75 2.39 6.95
C HIS A 380 10.80 1.88 5.50
N GLU A 381 10.85 0.57 5.29
CA GLU A 381 10.94 -0.03 3.95
C GLU A 381 9.64 0.08 3.13
N MET A 382 8.55 0.50 3.77
CA MET A 382 7.19 0.46 3.21
C MET A 382 6.42 1.76 3.47
N ALA A 383 7.13 2.84 3.80
CA ALA A 383 6.51 4.11 4.17
C ALA A 383 5.58 4.66 3.10
N TRP A 384 5.96 4.54 1.82
CA TRP A 384 5.17 5.05 0.71
C TRP A 384 3.82 4.33 0.53
N ILE A 385 3.75 3.01 0.76
CA ILE A 385 2.49 2.25 0.63
C ILE A 385 1.48 2.74 1.67
N ARG A 386 1.91 2.88 2.93
CA ARG A 386 1.04 3.39 4.01
C ARG A 386 0.60 4.82 3.75
N GLN A 387 1.50 5.66 3.27
CA GLN A 387 1.21 7.05 2.90
C GLN A 387 0.17 7.13 1.78
N ALA A 388 0.36 6.37 0.70
CA ALA A 388 -0.59 6.30 -0.40
C ALA A 388 -1.99 5.85 0.05
N MET A 389 -2.07 4.83 0.91
CA MET A 389 -3.34 4.37 1.48
C MET A 389 -4.07 5.44 2.29
N ARG A 390 -3.35 6.29 3.03
CA ARG A 390 -3.93 7.32 3.88
C ARG A 390 -4.55 8.47 3.11
N ALA A 391 -3.90 8.89 2.02
CA ALA A 391 -4.44 9.94 1.16
C ALA A 391 -5.75 9.52 0.49
N LEU A 392 -5.88 8.23 0.13
CA LEU A 392 -7.12 7.69 -0.43
C LEU A 392 -8.27 7.60 0.58
N GLU A 393 -8.00 7.55 1.89
CA GLU A 393 -9.02 7.43 2.93
C GLU A 393 -9.74 8.76 3.23
N ALA A 394 -9.16 9.90 2.82
CA ALA A 394 -9.75 11.21 3.04
C ALA A 394 -11.18 11.27 2.46
N GLY A 395 -12.18 11.59 3.28
CA GLY A 395 -13.57 11.76 2.85
C GLY A 395 -14.59 11.20 3.85
N PRO A 396 -15.87 11.54 3.68
CA PRO A 396 -16.91 11.24 4.66
C PRO A 396 -17.08 9.74 4.86
N ARG A 397 -17.35 9.35 6.11
CA ARG A 397 -17.71 7.98 6.44
C ARG A 397 -19.20 7.79 6.27
N ARG A 398 -19.61 6.54 6.03
CA ARG A 398 -21.01 6.18 5.97
C ARG A 398 -21.63 6.25 7.36
N ASN A 399 -22.88 6.70 7.40
CA ASN A 399 -23.70 6.68 8.62
C ASN A 399 -24.13 5.24 8.95
N GLU A 400 -24.46 4.46 7.92
CA GLU A 400 -24.91 3.07 8.06
C GLU A 400 -23.91 2.09 7.40
N PRO A 401 -23.49 1.04 8.11
CA PRO A 401 -22.57 0.03 7.57
C PRO A 401 -23.28 -0.92 6.61
N GLN A 402 -22.62 -1.29 5.52
CA GLN A 402 -23.06 -2.31 4.56
C GLN A 402 -22.60 -3.72 4.99
N SER A 403 -23.00 -4.16 6.18
CA SER A 403 -22.52 -5.42 6.77
C SER A 403 -22.80 -6.64 5.89
N ALA A 404 -23.95 -6.70 5.23
CA ALA A 404 -24.32 -7.80 4.32
C ALA A 404 -23.39 -7.90 3.09
N VAL A 405 -22.99 -6.75 2.54
CA VAL A 405 -22.03 -6.69 1.43
C VAL A 405 -20.66 -7.16 1.90
N VAL A 406 -20.21 -6.72 3.08
CA VAL A 406 -18.93 -7.16 3.66
C VAL A 406 -18.92 -8.66 3.91
N LEU A 407 -19.98 -9.24 4.47
CA LEU A 407 -20.09 -10.68 4.67
C LEU A 407 -19.97 -11.44 3.34
N THR A 408 -20.71 -11.01 2.32
CA THR A 408 -20.77 -11.74 1.05
C THR A 408 -19.51 -11.52 0.22
N ARG A 409 -19.15 -10.27 -0.05
CA ARG A 409 -18.08 -9.88 -0.99
C ARG A 409 -16.68 -9.92 -0.41
N TRP A 410 -16.55 -9.95 0.92
CA TRP A 410 -15.26 -10.08 1.56
C TRP A 410 -15.12 -11.40 2.27
N ILE A 411 -15.95 -11.67 3.28
CA ILE A 411 -15.70 -12.80 4.18
C ILE A 411 -15.88 -14.13 3.44
N LYS A 412 -17.03 -14.32 2.76
CA LYS A 412 -17.34 -15.55 2.02
C LYS A 412 -16.50 -15.70 0.76
N ASP A 413 -16.45 -14.68 -0.09
CA ASP A 413 -15.64 -14.71 -1.32
C ASP A 413 -14.15 -14.99 -1.02
N GLN A 414 -13.60 -14.48 0.10
CA GLN A 414 -12.24 -14.82 0.52
C GLN A 414 -12.09 -16.25 1.03
N ALA A 415 -13.06 -16.75 1.82
CA ALA A 415 -13.06 -18.14 2.26
C ALA A 415 -13.01 -19.10 1.06
N ASP A 416 -13.85 -18.86 0.05
CA ASP A 416 -13.90 -19.66 -1.18
C ASP A 416 -12.62 -19.53 -2.00
N PHE A 417 -12.09 -18.31 -2.12
CA PHE A 417 -10.81 -18.07 -2.78
C PHE A 417 -9.67 -18.89 -2.13
N PHE A 418 -9.53 -18.84 -0.81
CA PHE A 418 -8.47 -19.56 -0.08
C PHE A 418 -8.62 -21.07 -0.22
N LYS A 419 -9.84 -21.60 -0.12
CA LYS A 419 -10.14 -23.02 -0.35
C LYS A 419 -9.73 -23.46 -1.76
N GLY A 420 -10.10 -22.68 -2.78
CA GLY A 420 -9.71 -22.94 -4.16
C GLY A 420 -8.20 -22.84 -4.39
N ALA A 421 -7.55 -21.81 -3.84
CA ALA A 421 -6.12 -21.57 -3.97
C ALA A 421 -5.28 -22.70 -3.34
N ARG A 422 -5.66 -23.14 -2.13
CA ARG A 422 -5.05 -24.29 -1.45
C ARG A 422 -5.08 -25.53 -2.33
N VAL A 423 -6.25 -25.91 -2.87
CA VAL A 423 -6.39 -27.12 -3.70
C VAL A 423 -5.55 -27.01 -4.98
N ARG A 424 -5.57 -25.85 -5.64
CA ARG A 424 -4.77 -25.62 -6.86
C ARG A 424 -3.28 -25.78 -6.62
N ASP A 425 -2.74 -25.16 -5.57
CA ASP A 425 -1.30 -25.17 -5.32
C ASP A 425 -0.82 -26.48 -4.67
N ALA A 426 -1.64 -27.11 -3.81
CA ALA A 426 -1.37 -28.46 -3.32
C ALA A 426 -1.29 -29.48 -4.47
N LYS A 427 -2.17 -29.36 -5.48
CA LYS A 427 -2.10 -30.22 -6.69
C LYS A 427 -0.77 -30.03 -7.43
N LYS A 428 -0.28 -28.79 -7.57
CA LYS A 428 1.03 -28.51 -8.21
C LYS A 428 2.19 -29.12 -7.42
N ILE A 429 2.22 -28.94 -6.10
CA ILE A 429 3.26 -29.52 -5.24
C ILE A 429 3.30 -31.03 -5.44
N ARG A 430 2.16 -31.73 -5.34
CA ARG A 430 2.11 -33.19 -5.55
C ARG A 430 2.67 -33.60 -6.91
N TRP A 431 2.31 -32.90 -7.98
CA TRP A 431 2.85 -33.19 -9.32
C TRP A 431 4.37 -33.00 -9.36
N PHE A 432 4.88 -31.85 -8.89
CA PHE A 432 6.33 -31.60 -8.90
C PHE A 432 7.11 -32.59 -8.03
N THR A 433 6.61 -32.92 -6.83
CA THR A 433 7.22 -33.93 -5.95
C THR A 433 7.20 -35.31 -6.60
N TRP A 434 6.12 -35.67 -7.30
CA TRP A 434 6.04 -36.93 -8.02
C TRP A 434 7.08 -37.00 -9.14
N TYR A 435 7.17 -35.96 -9.99
CA TYR A 435 8.20 -35.91 -11.05
C TYR A 435 9.63 -35.94 -10.49
N ALA A 436 9.90 -35.22 -9.40
CA ALA A 436 11.21 -35.24 -8.75
C ALA A 436 11.57 -36.64 -8.21
N ARG A 437 10.61 -37.34 -7.59
CA ARG A 437 10.81 -38.72 -7.12
C ARG A 437 11.03 -39.70 -8.26
N VAL A 438 10.22 -39.61 -9.31
CA VAL A 438 10.35 -40.46 -10.51
C VAL A 438 11.72 -40.24 -11.16
N GLY A 439 12.15 -38.98 -11.32
CA GLY A 439 13.49 -38.66 -11.82
C GLY A 439 14.59 -39.26 -10.95
N PHE A 440 14.52 -39.10 -9.63
CA PHE A 440 15.51 -39.69 -8.72
C PHE A 440 15.61 -41.21 -8.87
N TRP A 441 14.49 -41.93 -8.85
CA TRP A 441 14.48 -43.39 -8.98
C TRP A 441 14.89 -43.86 -10.38
N ALA A 442 14.53 -43.13 -11.44
CA ALA A 442 14.97 -43.42 -12.79
C ALA A 442 16.49 -43.27 -12.93
N GLY A 443 17.09 -42.24 -12.33
CA GLY A 443 18.54 -42.06 -12.28
C GLY A 443 19.24 -43.22 -11.56
N LEU A 444 18.74 -43.61 -10.39
CA LEU A 444 19.26 -44.76 -9.65
C LEU A 444 19.16 -46.06 -10.47
N PHE A 445 18.03 -46.28 -11.12
CA PHE A 445 17.83 -47.45 -11.98
C PHE A 445 18.81 -47.47 -13.16
N CYS A 446 19.01 -46.33 -13.85
CA CYS A 446 20.01 -46.22 -14.92
C CYS A 446 21.43 -46.54 -14.41
N GLY A 447 21.79 -46.06 -13.21
CA GLY A 447 23.08 -46.36 -12.59
C GLY A 447 23.27 -47.85 -12.26
N LEU A 448 22.27 -48.47 -11.64
CA LEU A 448 22.30 -49.90 -11.32
C LEU A 448 22.33 -50.78 -12.57
N LEU A 449 21.57 -50.41 -13.60
CA LEU A 449 21.57 -51.10 -14.89
C LEU A 449 22.92 -50.95 -15.60
N GLY A 450 23.51 -49.75 -15.57
CA GLY A 450 24.87 -49.50 -16.10
C GLY A 450 25.89 -50.41 -15.42
N LEU A 451 25.91 -50.42 -14.09
CA LEU A 451 26.79 -51.29 -13.30
C LEU A 451 26.60 -52.79 -13.63
N PHE A 452 25.34 -53.23 -13.77
CA PHE A 452 25.05 -54.63 -14.12
C PHE A 452 25.59 -55.00 -15.51
N VAL A 453 25.45 -54.12 -16.49
CA VAL A 453 25.98 -54.32 -17.86
C VAL A 453 27.51 -54.35 -17.85
N GLU A 454 28.14 -53.46 -17.09
CA GLU A 454 29.60 -53.40 -16.96
C GLU A 454 30.19 -54.66 -16.32
N ILE A 455 29.57 -55.17 -15.25
CA ILE A 455 30.01 -56.40 -14.57
C ILE A 455 29.74 -57.63 -15.46
N GLY A 456 28.57 -57.70 -16.10
CA GLY A 456 28.16 -58.85 -16.91
C GLY A 456 28.89 -58.97 -18.25
N ASN A 457 29.47 -57.88 -18.74
CA ASN A 457 30.21 -57.85 -20.00
C ASN A 457 31.39 -56.88 -19.92
N TYR A 458 32.55 -57.39 -19.51
CA TYR A 458 33.77 -56.59 -19.34
C TYR A 458 34.22 -55.84 -20.62
N ALA A 459 33.83 -56.33 -21.81
CA ALA A 459 34.10 -55.68 -23.09
C ALA A 459 33.10 -54.54 -23.43
N ALA A 460 32.02 -54.38 -22.66
CA ALA A 460 31.02 -53.33 -22.85
C ALA A 460 31.37 -52.00 -22.15
N HIS A 461 32.53 -51.90 -21.50
CA HIS A 461 33.00 -50.69 -20.81
C HIS A 461 32.99 -49.46 -21.75
N ASP A 462 33.37 -49.62 -23.01
CA ASP A 462 33.35 -48.55 -24.03
C ASP A 462 32.05 -48.52 -24.87
N SER A 463 31.00 -49.23 -24.46
CA SER A 463 29.76 -49.26 -25.25
C SER A 463 29.00 -47.93 -25.16
N ILE A 464 28.41 -47.51 -26.27
CA ILE A 464 27.58 -46.30 -26.33
C ILE A 464 26.40 -46.37 -25.35
N LEU A 465 25.86 -47.57 -25.12
CA LEU A 465 24.78 -47.81 -24.16
C LEU A 465 25.19 -47.43 -22.73
N LEU A 466 26.40 -47.82 -22.30
CA LEU A 466 26.91 -47.53 -20.96
C LEU A 466 27.08 -46.02 -20.74
N HIS A 467 27.60 -45.31 -21.76
CA HIS A 467 27.74 -43.86 -21.75
C HIS A 467 26.38 -43.13 -21.61
N TRP A 468 25.34 -43.60 -22.30
CA TRP A 468 23.98 -43.07 -22.13
C TRP A 468 23.42 -43.37 -20.73
N LEU A 469 23.63 -44.57 -20.20
CA LEU A 469 23.14 -44.96 -18.86
C LEU A 469 23.80 -44.11 -17.76
N PHE A 470 25.12 -43.88 -17.81
CA PHE A 470 25.82 -43.03 -16.85
C PHE A 470 25.45 -41.54 -16.99
N MET A 471 25.25 -41.07 -18.22
CA MET A 471 24.75 -39.72 -18.44
C MET A 471 23.36 -39.52 -17.81
N LEU A 472 22.44 -40.45 -18.05
CA LEU A 472 21.09 -40.43 -17.48
C LEU A 472 21.11 -40.57 -15.95
N MET A 473 22.02 -41.38 -15.40
CA MET A 473 22.23 -41.51 -13.94
C MET A 473 22.51 -40.16 -13.28
N GLY A 474 23.31 -39.30 -13.92
CA GLY A 474 23.61 -37.95 -13.40
C GLY A 474 22.52 -36.91 -13.72
N VAL A 475 21.95 -36.96 -14.92
CA VAL A 475 20.98 -35.97 -15.38
C VAL A 475 19.65 -36.06 -14.63
N PHE A 476 19.10 -37.26 -14.41
CA PHE A 476 17.77 -37.37 -13.78
C PHE A 476 17.71 -36.82 -12.34
N PRO A 477 18.68 -37.10 -11.44
CA PRO A 477 18.72 -36.47 -10.12
C PRO A 477 18.93 -34.95 -10.18
N ALA A 478 19.74 -34.46 -11.13
CA ALA A 478 19.95 -33.03 -11.32
C ALA A 478 18.67 -32.31 -11.79
N ILE A 479 17.88 -32.93 -12.67
CA ILE A 479 16.54 -32.44 -13.03
C ILE A 479 15.62 -32.41 -11.81
N ALA A 480 15.63 -33.47 -11.00
CA ALA A 480 14.83 -33.52 -9.77
C ALA A 480 15.22 -32.40 -8.78
N ALA A 481 16.52 -32.11 -8.64
CA ALA A 481 17.03 -31.01 -7.83
C ALA A 481 16.60 -29.64 -8.38
N LEU A 482 16.66 -29.44 -9.70
CA LEU A 482 16.16 -28.20 -10.34
C LEU A 482 14.66 -28.00 -10.12
N ILE A 483 13.84 -29.05 -10.24
CA ILE A 483 12.40 -28.98 -9.93
C ILE A 483 12.19 -28.62 -8.45
N GLY A 484 12.91 -29.26 -7.54
CA GLY A 484 12.84 -28.95 -6.11
C GLY A 484 13.20 -27.49 -5.81
N SER A 485 14.27 -26.99 -6.40
CA SER A 485 14.72 -25.59 -6.27
C SER A 485 13.70 -24.60 -6.83
N TYR A 486 13.06 -24.93 -7.96
CA TYR A 486 11.97 -24.14 -8.53
C TYR A 486 10.75 -24.06 -7.59
N VAL A 487 10.31 -25.20 -7.04
CA VAL A 487 9.17 -25.27 -6.11
C VAL A 487 9.47 -24.49 -4.83
N HIS A 488 10.68 -24.63 -4.29
CA HIS A 488 11.12 -23.93 -3.09
C HIS A 488 11.10 -22.41 -3.29
N ARG A 489 11.69 -21.91 -4.38
CA ARG A 489 11.71 -20.47 -4.70
C ARG A 489 10.35 -19.87 -4.98
N ARG A 490 9.42 -20.66 -5.50
CA ARG A 490 8.03 -20.25 -5.70
C ARG A 490 7.26 -20.11 -4.37
N GLY A 491 7.79 -20.64 -3.27
CA GLY A 491 7.15 -20.56 -1.95
C GLY A 491 5.84 -21.35 -1.85
N LEU A 492 5.60 -22.33 -2.75
CA LEU A 492 4.29 -22.99 -2.86
C LEU A 492 3.87 -23.69 -1.57
N GLU A 493 4.81 -24.35 -0.88
CA GLU A 493 4.52 -25.03 0.40
C GLU A 493 4.08 -24.05 1.48
N GLN A 494 4.70 -22.87 1.51
CA GLN A 494 4.32 -21.83 2.44
C GLN A 494 2.95 -21.24 2.07
N HIS A 495 2.70 -20.95 0.79
CA HIS A 495 1.39 -20.45 0.33
C HIS A 495 0.26 -21.41 0.70
N VAL A 496 0.44 -22.73 0.52
CA VAL A 496 -0.59 -23.72 0.88
C VAL A 496 -0.89 -23.71 2.37
N ARG A 497 0.12 -23.58 3.24
CA ARG A 497 -0.07 -23.47 4.70
C ARG A 497 -0.79 -22.18 5.09
N GLU A 498 -0.40 -21.06 4.49
CA GLU A 498 -1.02 -19.75 4.71
C GLU A 498 -2.49 -19.75 4.26
N TYR A 499 -2.78 -20.28 3.06
CA TYR A 499 -4.15 -20.41 2.55
C TYR A 499 -5.03 -21.31 3.42
N ASP A 500 -4.47 -22.38 4.00
CA ASP A 500 -5.23 -23.26 4.89
C ASP A 500 -5.60 -22.54 6.20
N LYS A 501 -4.63 -21.86 6.82
CA LYS A 501 -4.85 -21.07 8.04
C LYS A 501 -5.86 -19.94 7.81
N MET A 502 -5.64 -19.12 6.78
CA MET A 502 -6.51 -17.98 6.48
C MET A 502 -7.89 -18.43 6.01
N GLY A 503 -7.96 -19.49 5.19
CA GLY A 503 -9.23 -20.09 4.77
C GLY A 503 -10.08 -20.54 5.96
N ALA A 504 -9.48 -21.26 6.92
CA ALA A 504 -10.18 -21.70 8.13
C ALA A 504 -10.71 -20.52 8.96
N MET A 505 -9.90 -19.46 9.13
CA MET A 505 -10.29 -18.26 9.87
C MET A 505 -11.46 -17.51 9.21
N PHE A 506 -11.42 -17.35 7.89
CA PHE A 506 -12.50 -16.70 7.13
C PHE A 506 -13.78 -17.55 7.09
N CYS A 507 -13.67 -18.88 6.97
CA CYS A 507 -14.81 -19.78 7.10
C CYS A 507 -15.46 -19.67 8.49
N GLN A 508 -14.65 -19.76 9.55
CA GLN A 508 -15.13 -19.64 10.93
C GLN A 508 -15.83 -18.30 11.17
N ALA A 509 -15.29 -17.21 10.63
CA ALA A 509 -15.93 -15.92 10.74
C ALA A 509 -17.25 -15.83 9.98
N ALA A 510 -17.37 -16.45 8.79
CA ALA A 510 -18.64 -16.55 8.07
C ALA A 510 -19.68 -17.31 8.91
N GLU A 511 -19.30 -18.47 9.46
CA GLU A 511 -20.16 -19.29 10.31
C GLU A 511 -20.62 -18.55 11.57
N LEU A 512 -19.71 -17.84 12.27
CA LEU A 512 -20.06 -17.04 13.45
C LEU A 512 -21.11 -15.98 13.13
N VAL A 513 -21.00 -15.34 11.97
CA VAL A 513 -21.94 -14.30 11.55
C VAL A 513 -23.32 -14.87 11.22
N GLU A 514 -23.37 -16.03 10.58
CA GLU A 514 -24.61 -16.70 10.17
C GLU A 514 -25.32 -17.42 11.31
N CYS A 515 -24.58 -18.22 12.09
CA CYS A 515 -25.13 -19.07 13.16
C CYS A 515 -25.45 -18.27 14.43
N ASP A 516 -24.58 -17.33 14.84
CA ASP A 516 -24.78 -16.63 16.11
C ASP A 516 -25.61 -15.35 15.98
N GLY A 517 -26.13 -15.02 14.79
CA GLY A 517 -26.90 -13.80 14.56
C GLY A 517 -26.09 -12.53 14.86
N LEU A 518 -24.77 -12.62 14.69
CA LEU A 518 -23.78 -11.60 15.05
C LEU A 518 -23.96 -10.29 14.26
N MET A 519 -24.69 -10.35 13.15
CA MET A 519 -25.18 -9.18 12.40
C MET A 519 -26.05 -8.24 13.23
N HIS A 520 -26.77 -8.74 14.25
CA HIS A 520 -27.72 -7.95 15.04
C HIS A 520 -27.35 -7.90 16.53
N LYS A 521 -26.36 -8.70 16.97
CA LYS A 521 -25.89 -8.69 18.36
C LYS A 521 -24.87 -7.57 18.61
N ASN A 522 -25.24 -6.65 19.49
CA ASN A 522 -24.28 -5.80 20.20
C ASN A 522 -23.53 -6.68 21.21
N LEU A 523 -22.31 -7.11 20.88
CA LEU A 523 -21.45 -7.82 21.82
C LEU A 523 -20.91 -6.83 22.84
N CYS A 524 -21.64 -6.66 23.94
CA CYS A 524 -21.17 -5.97 25.13
C CYS A 524 -20.27 -6.94 25.92
N THR A 525 -18.98 -6.98 25.61
CA THR A 525 -17.99 -7.61 26.49
C THR A 525 -17.79 -6.72 27.72
N HIS A 526 -18.29 -7.15 28.88
CA HIS A 526 -17.89 -6.78 30.26
C HIS A 526 -17.14 -5.45 30.47
N GLU A 527 -17.71 -4.30 30.09
CA GLU A 527 -17.27 -2.98 30.54
C GLU A 527 -18.51 -2.07 30.65
N GLU A 528 -19.31 -2.24 31.70
CA GLU A 528 -20.55 -1.48 31.98
C GLU A 528 -20.33 0.05 32.11
N HIS A 529 -19.09 0.53 32.07
CA HIS A 529 -18.73 1.94 32.13
C HIS A 529 -18.28 2.53 30.78
N MET A 530 -18.32 1.78 29.68
CA MET A 530 -18.05 2.36 28.36
C MET A 530 -19.26 3.16 27.82
N PRO A 531 -19.07 4.41 27.38
CA PRO A 531 -20.16 5.20 26.79
C PRO A 531 -20.78 4.49 25.58
N GLU A 532 -22.10 4.65 25.39
CA GLU A 532 -22.94 4.02 24.34
C GLU A 532 -22.34 3.99 22.91
N ARG A 533 -21.37 4.85 22.63
CA ARG A 533 -20.78 5.16 21.33
C ARG A 533 -19.48 4.39 21.02
N GLN A 534 -18.99 3.58 21.97
CA GLN A 534 -17.93 2.56 21.77
C GLN A 534 -18.50 1.14 21.60
N LYS A 535 -19.83 1.00 21.56
CA LYS A 535 -20.50 -0.25 21.18
C LYS A 535 -20.23 -0.53 19.71
N HIS A 536 -19.06 -1.08 19.41
CA HIS A 536 -18.88 -1.78 18.16
C HIS A 536 -19.90 -2.93 18.16
N THR A 537 -20.77 -2.98 17.15
CA THR A 537 -21.51 -4.21 16.86
C THR A 537 -20.51 -5.37 16.79
N GLY A 538 -20.87 -6.56 17.26
CA GLY A 538 -19.94 -7.68 17.26
C GLY A 538 -19.34 -7.96 15.87
N PHE A 539 -20.12 -7.69 14.82
CA PHE A 539 -19.67 -7.72 13.43
C PHE A 539 -18.48 -6.78 13.13
N GLN A 540 -18.48 -5.55 13.66
CA GLN A 540 -17.38 -4.59 13.45
C GLN A 540 -16.10 -5.04 14.14
N LEU A 541 -16.21 -5.62 15.35
CA LEU A 541 -15.06 -6.20 16.05
C LEU A 541 -14.48 -7.39 15.26
N LEU A 542 -15.35 -8.27 14.76
CA LEU A 542 -14.93 -9.39 13.93
C LEU A 542 -14.22 -8.92 12.66
N VAL A 543 -14.79 -7.97 11.93
CA VAL A 543 -14.18 -7.37 10.72
C VAL A 543 -12.84 -6.74 11.05
N ARG A 544 -12.72 -6.03 12.18
CA ARG A 544 -11.47 -5.42 12.63
C ARG A 544 -10.39 -6.46 12.93
N GLU A 545 -10.72 -7.56 13.62
CA GLU A 545 -9.74 -8.61 13.90
C GLU A 545 -9.37 -9.40 12.64
N LEU A 546 -10.34 -9.72 11.78
CA LEU A 546 -10.06 -10.35 10.48
C LEU A 546 -9.13 -9.51 9.61
N GLY A 547 -9.38 -8.21 9.51
CA GLY A 547 -8.53 -7.33 8.73
C GLY A 547 -7.15 -7.18 9.33
N ARG A 548 -7.03 -7.17 10.66
CA ARG A 548 -5.73 -7.19 11.34
C ARG A 548 -4.94 -8.46 11.01
N GLU A 549 -5.55 -9.63 11.07
CA GLU A 549 -4.90 -10.90 10.73
C GLU A 549 -4.56 -10.97 9.24
N ALA A 550 -5.45 -10.53 8.35
CA ALA A 550 -5.17 -10.46 6.91
C ALA A 550 -3.99 -9.53 6.58
N LEU A 551 -3.91 -8.37 7.24
CA LEU A 551 -2.80 -7.43 7.09
C LEU A 551 -1.49 -7.99 7.66
N ALA A 552 -1.56 -8.75 8.75
CA ALA A 552 -0.39 -9.39 9.37
C ALA A 552 0.14 -10.54 8.50
N ASP A 553 -0.74 -11.39 7.99
CA ASP A 553 -0.43 -12.47 7.05
C ASP A 553 0.21 -11.92 5.77
N ASN A 554 -0.41 -10.90 5.17
CA ASN A 554 0.16 -10.27 3.98
C ASN A 554 1.51 -9.58 4.27
N ALA A 555 1.69 -8.96 5.43
CA ALA A 555 2.98 -8.43 5.84
C ALA A 555 4.06 -9.51 5.95
N GLN A 556 3.73 -10.67 6.52
CA GLN A 556 4.63 -11.82 6.59
C GLN A 556 4.96 -12.39 5.19
N TRP A 557 3.96 -12.50 4.33
CA TRP A 557 4.13 -12.90 2.93
C TRP A 557 5.09 -11.96 2.20
N LEU A 558 4.93 -10.64 2.35
CA LEU A 558 5.80 -9.64 1.75
C LEU A 558 7.26 -9.80 2.21
N MET A 559 7.49 -10.08 3.50
CA MET A 559 8.83 -10.30 4.05
C MET A 559 9.50 -11.51 3.39
N LEU A 560 8.81 -12.66 3.35
CA LEU A 560 9.34 -13.86 2.72
C LEU A 560 9.75 -13.62 1.27
N HIS A 561 8.89 -12.95 0.49
CA HIS A 561 9.13 -12.78 -0.94
C HIS A 561 10.24 -11.77 -1.24
N ARG A 562 10.55 -10.86 -0.32
CA ARG A 562 11.73 -9.99 -0.45
C ARG A 562 13.04 -10.73 -0.25
N GLU A 563 13.05 -11.72 0.64
CA GLU A 563 14.21 -12.57 0.92
C GLU A 563 14.46 -13.62 -0.17
N LEU A 564 13.45 -13.91 -1.00
CA LEU A 564 13.51 -14.87 -2.11
C LEU A 564 13.42 -14.19 -3.49
N PRO A 565 14.36 -13.30 -3.89
CA PRO A 565 14.37 -12.81 -5.27
C PRO A 565 14.72 -13.96 -6.23
N PRO A 566 14.36 -13.84 -7.52
CA PRO A 566 14.83 -14.78 -8.54
C PRO A 566 16.36 -14.71 -8.60
N THR A 567 17.04 -15.73 -8.05
CA THR A 567 18.48 -15.90 -8.20
C THR A 567 18.75 -17.14 -9.04
N LEU A 568 19.92 -17.16 -9.70
CA LEU A 568 20.39 -18.36 -10.38
C LEU A 568 20.38 -19.53 -9.38
N PRO A 569 20.04 -20.76 -9.81
CA PRO A 569 20.16 -21.93 -8.96
C PRO A 569 21.61 -21.99 -8.46
N SER A 570 21.80 -21.91 -7.14
CA SER A 570 23.10 -22.18 -6.54
C SER A 570 23.35 -23.66 -6.72
N SER A 571 24.40 -23.98 -7.48
CA SER A 571 24.97 -25.33 -7.63
C SER A 571 25.26 -25.96 -6.27
#